data_AF-G0P7X6-F1
#
_entry.id   AF-G0P7X6-F1
#
_cell.length_a   1.000
_cell.length_b   1.000
_cell.length_c   1.000
_cell.angle_alpha   90.00
_cell.angle_beta   90.00
_cell.angle_gamma   90.00
#
_symmetry.space_group_name_H-M   'P 1'
#
loop_
_entity.id
_entity.type
_entity.pdbx_description
1 polymer ?
#
loop_
_entity_poly.entity_id
_entity_poly.type
_entity_poly.pdbx_seq_one_letter_code
_entity_poly.pdbx_strand_id
1 'polypeptide(L)'
;MRTYSFRSIPSEENLIDKENCEIIAESWRIVDSRSASAFSSACFGLFVLQRVLSKIPMLRPLFSLSESDDIFNLPEAHPVRRHARLFTNILHISVKNVDELEAQVAPTVFKYGERHYRPDITPHMTEENVRIFCAQIVCTVFDFLRETEATPKCAESWIELMRYLGQKLLDGFDFAKLTAERKISINRNDHHLFLML
;
A
#
# COMPACT_ATOMS: atom_id res chain seq x y z
N MET A 1 -3.92 -27.81 -17.36
CA MET A 1 -4.98 -27.03 -16.70
C MET A 1 -4.52 -26.75 -15.27
N ARG A 2 -4.17 -25.50 -14.92
CA ARG A 2 -3.79 -25.12 -13.55
C ARG A 2 -5.04 -24.61 -12.84
N THR A 3 -5.48 -25.33 -11.82
CA THR A 3 -6.58 -24.94 -10.95
C THR A 3 -6.04 -24.00 -9.86
N TYR A 4 -6.53 -22.75 -9.81
CA TYR A 4 -6.33 -21.88 -8.66
C TYR A 4 -7.44 -22.17 -7.66
N SER A 5 -7.08 -22.92 -6.62
CA SER A 5 -7.95 -23.21 -5.50
C SER A 5 -7.76 -22.13 -4.43
N PHE A 6 -8.69 -21.18 -4.31
CA PHE A 6 -8.87 -20.42 -3.07
C PHE A 6 -9.49 -21.34 -2.03
N ARG A 7 -8.71 -22.32 -1.55
CA ARG A 7 -9.04 -22.97 -0.28
C ARG A 7 -8.82 -21.90 0.78
N SER A 8 -9.86 -21.59 1.53
CA SER A 8 -9.75 -21.12 2.91
C SER A 8 -8.94 -22.16 3.69
N ILE A 9 -7.61 -22.04 3.61
CA ILE A 9 -6.70 -22.67 4.55
C ILE A 9 -6.99 -21.99 5.90
N PRO A 10 -7.15 -22.74 7.00
CA PRO A 10 -7.35 -22.13 8.31
C PRO A 10 -6.24 -21.11 8.58
N SER A 11 -6.65 -19.89 8.92
CA SER A 11 -5.84 -18.68 9.09
C SER A 11 -5.06 -18.67 10.40
N GLU A 12 -4.38 -19.75 10.77
CA GLU A 12 -3.80 -19.86 12.13
C GLU A 12 -2.30 -19.53 12.23
N GLU A 13 -1.59 -19.30 11.12
CA GLU A 13 -0.29 -18.63 11.18
C GLU A 13 -0.46 -17.15 10.88
N ASN A 14 -0.24 -16.31 11.89
CA ASN A 14 -0.11 -14.88 11.70
C ASN A 14 0.98 -14.64 10.64
N LEU A 15 0.62 -13.89 9.60
CA LEU A 15 1.52 -13.58 8.48
C LEU A 15 2.79 -12.85 8.94
N ILE A 16 2.72 -12.16 10.07
CA ILE A 16 3.81 -11.45 10.73
C ILE A 16 3.87 -11.98 12.16
N ASP A 17 5.07 -12.35 12.61
CA ASP A 17 5.27 -12.84 13.98
C ASP A 17 4.90 -11.75 15.02
N LYS A 18 4.54 -12.17 16.24
CA LYS A 18 4.05 -11.24 17.27
C LYS A 18 5.09 -10.15 17.62
N GLU A 19 6.37 -10.51 17.63
CA GLU A 19 7.47 -9.58 17.92
C GLU A 19 7.55 -8.48 16.84
N ASN A 20 7.48 -8.86 15.56
CA ASN A 20 7.42 -7.96 14.42
C ASN A 20 6.19 -7.05 14.49
N CYS A 21 5.02 -7.56 14.90
CA CYS A 21 3.82 -6.75 15.10
C CYS A 21 4.05 -5.63 16.12
N GLU A 22 4.65 -5.95 17.26
CA GLU A 22 4.97 -4.98 18.32
C GLU A 22 5.99 -3.93 17.83
N ILE A 23 7.01 -4.37 17.09
CA ILE A 23 8.03 -3.49 16.48
C ILE A 23 7.39 -2.51 15.48
N ILE A 24 6.51 -3.00 14.60
CA ILE A 24 5.80 -2.18 13.62
C ILE A 24 4.89 -1.16 14.34
N ALA A 25 4.14 -1.59 15.36
CA ALA A 25 3.24 -0.71 16.09
C ALA A 25 4.00 0.41 16.81
N GLU A 26 5.08 0.08 17.52
CA GLU A 26 5.85 1.08 18.27
C GLU A 26 6.62 2.03 17.34
N SER A 27 7.26 1.51 16.30
CA SER A 27 7.94 2.35 15.31
C SER A 27 6.96 3.27 14.58
N TRP A 28 5.76 2.79 14.22
CA TRP A 28 4.73 3.65 13.62
C TRP A 28 4.28 4.77 14.56
N ARG A 29 4.09 4.48 15.85
CA ARG A 29 3.72 5.50 16.85
C ARG A 29 4.71 6.66 16.87
N ILE A 30 6.01 6.35 16.79
CA ILE A 30 7.10 7.33 16.72
C ILE A 30 7.03 8.12 15.40
N VAL A 31 6.90 7.42 14.28
CA VAL A 31 6.86 8.01 12.92
C VAL A 31 5.65 8.92 12.75
N ASP A 32 4.47 8.50 13.17
CA ASP A 32 3.23 9.26 13.06
C ASP A 32 3.31 10.56 13.86
N SER A 33 3.79 10.49 15.11
CA SER A 33 4.01 11.67 15.96
C SER A 33 5.04 12.65 15.36
N ARG A 34 6.18 12.15 14.87
CA ARG A 34 7.26 12.99 14.33
C ARG A 34 6.90 13.58 12.97
N SER A 35 6.28 12.81 12.08
CA SER A 35 5.87 13.27 10.76
C SER A 35 4.75 14.32 10.83
N ALA A 36 3.80 14.18 11.75
CA ALA A 36 2.79 15.20 12.02
C ALA A 36 3.39 16.52 12.55
N SER A 37 4.55 16.45 13.22
CA SER A 37 5.23 17.62 13.78
C SER A 37 6.24 18.26 12.82
N ALA A 38 6.64 17.57 11.75
CA ALA A 38 7.72 18.00 10.86
C ALA A 38 7.34 19.16 9.94
N PHE A 39 6.09 19.21 9.48
CA PHE A 39 5.60 20.28 8.63
C PHE A 39 4.11 20.52 8.92
N SER A 40 3.72 21.78 9.11
CA SER A 40 2.32 22.14 9.40
C SER A 40 1.39 21.62 8.30
N SER A 41 0.29 20.96 8.68
CA SER A 41 -0.69 20.32 7.78
C SER A 41 -0.19 19.12 6.95
N ALA A 42 1.05 18.67 7.16
CA ALA A 42 1.56 17.49 6.45
C ALA A 42 1.11 16.19 7.13
N CYS A 43 0.90 15.16 6.30
CA CYS A 43 0.76 13.79 6.76
C CYS A 43 1.92 12.96 6.20
N PHE A 44 2.19 11.81 6.83
CA PHE A 44 3.24 10.87 6.40
C PHE A 44 3.23 10.60 4.88
N GLY A 45 2.04 10.50 4.29
CA GLY A 45 1.86 10.22 2.86
C GLY A 45 2.44 11.28 1.93
N LEU A 46 2.56 12.56 2.36
CA LEU A 46 3.20 13.59 1.54
C LEU A 46 4.70 13.35 1.40
N PHE A 47 5.36 12.91 2.48
CA PHE A 47 6.77 12.53 2.46
C PHE A 47 7.02 11.33 1.54
N VAL A 48 6.16 10.30 1.63
CA VAL A 48 6.21 9.14 0.71
C VAL A 48 6.04 9.59 -0.75
N LEU A 49 5.01 10.39 -1.04
CA LEU A 49 4.76 10.86 -2.40
C LEU A 49 5.92 11.72 -2.93
N GLN A 50 6.54 12.58 -2.11
CA GLN A 50 7.72 13.33 -2.53
C GLN A 50 8.85 12.39 -3.00
N ARG A 51 9.13 11.32 -2.23
CA ARG A 51 10.17 10.35 -2.58
C ARG A 51 9.83 9.57 -3.85
N VAL A 52 8.59 9.11 -3.95
CA VAL A 52 8.14 8.34 -5.13
C VAL A 52 8.17 9.21 -6.38
N LEU A 53 7.65 10.43 -6.33
CA LEU A 53 7.60 11.33 -7.49
C LEU A 53 8.99 11.84 -7.89
N SER A 54 9.96 11.86 -6.96
CA SER A 54 11.36 12.09 -7.29
C SER A 54 12.01 10.92 -8.03
N LYS A 55 11.60 9.67 -7.72
CA LYS A 55 12.11 8.46 -8.38
C LYS A 55 11.40 8.13 -9.69
N ILE A 56 10.11 8.44 -9.78
CA ILE A 56 9.26 8.17 -10.94
C ILE A 56 8.53 9.46 -11.35
N PRO A 57 9.25 10.47 -11.92
CA PRO A 57 8.66 11.77 -12.22
C PRO A 57 7.48 11.71 -13.19
N MET A 58 7.41 10.69 -14.05
CA MET A 58 6.30 10.46 -14.96
C MET A 58 4.95 10.24 -14.27
N LEU A 59 4.91 9.95 -12.96
CA LEU A 59 3.66 9.82 -12.20
C LEU A 59 3.08 11.16 -11.77
N ARG A 60 3.85 12.26 -11.81
CA ARG A 60 3.39 13.59 -11.35
C ARG A 60 2.07 14.04 -12.01
N PRO A 61 1.86 13.89 -13.34
CA PRO A 61 0.61 14.29 -13.97
C PRO A 61 -0.62 13.54 -13.42
N LEU A 62 -0.49 12.28 -13.00
CA LEU A 62 -1.58 11.50 -12.39
C LEU A 62 -2.08 12.12 -11.08
N PHE A 63 -1.21 12.87 -10.40
CA PHE A 63 -1.53 13.59 -9.16
C PHE A 63 -1.87 15.06 -9.41
N SER A 64 -2.07 15.46 -10.67
CA SER A 64 -2.30 16.85 -11.08
C SER A 64 -1.15 17.79 -10.70
N LEU A 65 0.09 17.30 -10.77
CA LEU A 65 1.30 18.07 -10.45
C LEU A 65 2.08 18.44 -11.71
N SER A 66 2.53 19.68 -11.77
CA SER A 66 3.56 20.17 -12.71
C SER A 66 4.95 19.67 -12.30
N GLU A 67 5.96 19.80 -13.15
CA GLU A 67 7.35 19.43 -12.79
C GLU A 67 7.94 20.29 -11.66
N SER A 68 7.53 21.56 -11.57
CA SER A 68 8.03 22.54 -10.59
C SER A 68 7.30 22.54 -9.26
N ASP A 69 6.16 21.84 -9.14
CA ASP A 69 5.36 21.89 -7.92
C ASP A 69 6.09 21.29 -6.72
N ASP A 70 6.19 22.07 -5.65
CA ASP A 70 6.56 21.55 -4.32
C ASP A 70 5.32 21.03 -3.61
N ILE A 71 5.28 19.71 -3.39
CA ILE A 71 4.14 19.00 -2.79
C ILE A 71 3.81 19.50 -1.37
N PHE A 72 4.77 20.08 -0.65
CA PHE A 72 4.54 20.64 0.68
C PHE A 72 3.92 22.04 0.65
N ASN A 73 4.07 22.77 -0.46
CA ASN A 73 3.59 24.14 -0.62
C ASN A 73 2.29 24.26 -1.46
N LEU A 74 1.60 23.14 -1.69
CA LEU A 74 0.33 23.14 -2.43
C LEU A 74 -0.84 23.60 -1.55
N PRO A 75 -1.92 24.18 -2.14
CA PRO A 75 -3.14 24.49 -1.40
C PRO A 75 -3.75 23.26 -0.71
N GLU A 76 -4.42 23.42 0.43
CA GLU A 76 -5.04 22.30 1.18
C GLU A 76 -6.05 21.49 0.35
N ALA A 77 -6.74 22.17 -0.57
CA ALA A 77 -7.71 21.59 -1.49
C ALA A 77 -7.09 20.81 -2.66
N HIS A 78 -5.76 20.86 -2.83
CA HIS A 78 -5.10 20.17 -3.93
C HIS A 78 -5.36 18.64 -3.85
N PRO A 79 -5.75 17.97 -4.96
CA PRO A 79 -6.12 16.55 -4.95
C PRO A 79 -5.07 15.63 -4.33
N VAL A 80 -3.78 15.92 -4.57
CA VAL A 80 -2.67 15.13 -4.00
C VAL A 80 -2.68 15.08 -2.47
N ARG A 81 -3.11 16.15 -1.78
CA ARG A 81 -3.15 16.17 -0.31
C ARG A 81 -4.22 15.23 0.22
N ARG A 82 -5.36 15.14 -0.47
CA ARG A 82 -6.38 14.14 -0.15
C ARG A 82 -5.84 12.72 -0.38
N HIS A 83 -5.15 12.48 -1.49
CA HIS A 83 -4.56 11.18 -1.77
C HIS A 83 -3.53 10.79 -0.70
N ALA A 84 -2.63 11.71 -0.34
CA ALA A 84 -1.64 11.52 0.72
C ALA A 84 -2.28 11.12 2.07
N ARG A 85 -3.36 11.81 2.48
CA ARG A 85 -4.10 11.47 3.71
C ARG A 85 -4.77 10.11 3.64
N LEU A 86 -5.43 9.78 2.52
CA LEU A 86 -6.04 8.48 2.34
C LEU A 86 -5.00 7.36 2.41
N PHE A 87 -3.86 7.56 1.76
CA PHE A 87 -2.72 6.65 1.82
C PHE A 87 -2.20 6.49 3.25
N THR A 88 -1.99 7.59 3.99
CA THR A 88 -1.59 7.54 5.42
C THR A 88 -2.59 6.78 6.27
N ASN A 89 -3.90 6.98 6.05
CA ASN A 89 -4.94 6.31 6.80
C ASN A 89 -4.99 4.80 6.53
N ILE A 90 -4.76 4.39 5.27
CA ILE A 90 -4.64 2.95 4.93
C ILE A 90 -3.47 2.36 5.70
N LEU A 91 -2.31 3.03 5.70
CA LEU A 91 -1.15 2.53 6.42
C LEU A 91 -1.40 2.45 7.93
N HIS A 92 -2.03 3.48 8.51
CA HIS A 92 -2.40 3.49 9.92
C HIS A 92 -3.32 2.33 10.30
N ILE A 93 -4.35 2.06 9.48
CA ILE A 93 -5.25 0.92 9.69
C ILE A 93 -4.50 -0.41 9.54
N SER A 94 -3.61 -0.53 8.57
CA SER A 94 -2.78 -1.72 8.39
C SER A 94 -1.91 -2.01 9.60
N VAL A 95 -1.25 -0.98 10.16
CA VAL A 95 -0.43 -1.12 11.36
C VAL A 95 -1.27 -1.46 12.58
N LYS A 96 -2.45 -0.83 12.74
CA LYS A 96 -3.33 -1.08 13.88
C LYS A 96 -3.85 -2.53 13.94
N ASN A 97 -3.96 -3.20 12.79
CA ASN A 97 -4.46 -4.58 12.68
C ASN A 97 -3.39 -5.50 12.08
N VAL A 98 -2.11 -5.26 12.39
CA VAL A 98 -0.96 -5.97 11.81
C VAL A 98 -0.92 -7.46 12.21
N ASP A 99 -1.54 -7.81 13.32
CA ASP A 99 -1.75 -9.17 13.81
C ASP A 99 -2.90 -9.90 13.10
N GLU A 100 -3.85 -9.17 12.50
CA GLU A 100 -5.02 -9.72 11.79
C GLU A 100 -5.12 -9.24 10.33
N LEU A 101 -3.98 -9.09 9.65
CA LEU A 101 -3.91 -8.51 8.31
C LEU A 101 -4.88 -9.15 7.30
N GLU A 102 -4.94 -10.49 7.24
CA GLU A 102 -5.77 -11.19 6.25
C GLU A 102 -7.27 -10.94 6.49
N ALA A 103 -7.70 -10.91 7.76
CA ALA A 103 -9.10 -10.74 8.11
C ALA A 103 -9.55 -9.26 8.04
N GLN A 104 -8.72 -8.34 8.54
CA GLN A 104 -9.12 -6.94 8.76
C GLN A 104 -8.64 -5.98 7.67
N VAL A 105 -7.51 -6.27 7.03
CA VAL A 105 -6.80 -5.30 6.16
C VAL A 105 -6.86 -5.71 4.69
N ALA A 106 -6.64 -6.98 4.39
CA ALA A 106 -6.58 -7.50 3.03
C ALA A 106 -7.81 -7.16 2.18
N PRO A 107 -9.07 -7.29 2.68
CA PRO A 107 -10.25 -6.96 1.88
C PRO A 107 -10.27 -5.49 1.45
N THR A 108 -9.82 -4.59 2.33
CA THR A 108 -9.76 -3.15 2.06
C THR A 108 -8.70 -2.82 1.02
N VAL A 109 -7.49 -3.37 1.18
CA VAL A 109 -6.37 -3.14 0.24
C VAL A 109 -6.67 -3.74 -1.13
N PHE A 110 -7.26 -4.93 -1.17
CA PHE A 110 -7.71 -5.57 -2.40
C PHE A 110 -8.73 -4.70 -3.14
N LYS A 111 -9.76 -4.22 -2.43
CA LYS A 111 -10.76 -3.29 -2.99
C LYS A 111 -10.14 -1.97 -3.45
N TYR A 112 -9.07 -1.52 -2.80
CA TYR A 112 -8.31 -0.36 -3.25
C TYR A 112 -7.59 -0.66 -4.56
N GLY A 113 -6.97 -1.84 -4.70
CA GLY A 113 -6.34 -2.34 -5.92
C GLY A 113 -7.31 -2.36 -7.10
N GLU A 114 -8.52 -2.90 -6.92
CA GLU A 114 -9.55 -2.92 -7.96
C GLU A 114 -9.86 -1.51 -8.50
N ARG A 115 -9.87 -0.48 -7.62
CA ARG A 115 -10.15 0.91 -8.01
C ARG A 115 -9.05 1.55 -8.84
N HIS A 116 -7.84 0.98 -8.84
CA HIS A 116 -6.73 1.45 -9.68
C HIS A 116 -6.81 0.90 -11.11
N TYR A 117 -7.70 -0.06 -11.39
CA TYR A 117 -7.96 -0.51 -12.76
C TYR A 117 -8.80 0.52 -13.53
N ARG A 118 -8.10 1.53 -14.07
CA ARG A 118 -8.65 2.64 -14.85
C ARG A 118 -7.74 2.96 -16.03
N PRO A 119 -8.27 3.41 -17.19
CA PRO A 119 -7.45 3.64 -18.38
C PRO A 119 -6.24 4.56 -18.18
N ASP A 120 -6.36 5.59 -17.33
CA ASP A 120 -5.31 6.56 -17.03
C ASP A 120 -4.27 6.07 -16.02
N ILE A 121 -4.60 5.08 -15.19
CA ILE A 121 -3.72 4.57 -14.12
C ILE A 121 -3.09 3.21 -14.51
N THR A 122 -3.81 2.38 -15.26
CA THR A 122 -3.41 1.02 -15.66
C THR A 122 -1.99 0.93 -16.24
N PRO A 123 -1.51 1.84 -17.12
CA PRO A 123 -0.14 1.78 -17.62
C PRO A 123 0.94 1.92 -16.53
N HIS A 124 0.56 2.49 -15.37
CA HIS A 124 1.45 2.79 -14.26
C HIS A 124 1.28 1.82 -13.08
N MET A 125 0.25 0.98 -13.05
CA MET A 125 0.05 -0.08 -12.05
C MET A 125 0.88 -1.32 -12.40
N THR A 126 2.19 -1.17 -12.41
CA THR A 126 3.14 -2.26 -12.62
C THR A 126 3.66 -2.78 -11.28
N GLU A 127 4.07 -4.05 -11.24
CA GLU A 127 4.72 -4.63 -10.07
C GLU A 127 5.96 -3.81 -9.65
N GLU A 128 6.73 -3.32 -10.62
CA GLU A 128 7.89 -2.45 -10.40
C GLU A 128 7.50 -1.16 -9.66
N ASN A 129 6.49 -0.43 -10.16
CA ASN A 129 6.06 0.83 -9.55
C ASN A 129 5.50 0.59 -8.14
N VAL A 130 4.72 -0.48 -7.93
CA VAL A 130 4.22 -0.85 -6.61
C VAL A 130 5.37 -1.17 -5.66
N ARG A 131 6.39 -1.92 -6.10
CA ARG A 131 7.59 -2.20 -5.30
C ARG A 131 8.36 -0.92 -4.94
N ILE A 132 8.46 0.04 -5.87
CA ILE A 132 9.09 1.34 -5.58
C ILE A 132 8.30 2.09 -4.50
N PHE A 133 6.97 2.13 -4.60
CA PHE A 133 6.11 2.70 -3.55
C PHE A 133 6.37 2.03 -2.20
N CYS A 134 6.28 0.69 -2.14
CA CYS A 134 6.55 -0.08 -0.92
C CYS A 134 7.92 0.23 -0.33
N ALA A 135 8.98 0.28 -1.15
CA ALA A 135 10.32 0.62 -0.70
C ALA A 135 10.40 2.07 -0.18
N GLN A 136 9.74 3.03 -0.84
CA GLN A 136 9.76 4.42 -0.38
C GLN A 136 8.98 4.61 0.92
N ILE A 137 7.97 3.79 1.21
CA ILE A 137 7.30 3.78 2.51
C ILE A 137 8.30 3.38 3.60
N VAL A 138 9.01 2.27 3.42
CA VAL A 138 10.03 1.82 4.38
C VAL A 138 11.12 2.88 4.56
N CYS A 139 11.63 3.46 3.47
CA CYS A 139 12.62 4.54 3.59
C CYS A 139 12.07 5.75 4.36
N THR A 140 10.81 6.14 4.12
CA THR A 140 10.20 7.28 4.81
C THR A 140 10.00 6.99 6.29
N VAL A 141 9.61 5.77 6.66
CA VAL A 141 9.60 5.33 8.07
C VAL A 141 10.96 5.58 8.71
N PHE A 142 12.02 5.14 8.04
CA PHE A 142 13.39 5.25 8.55
C PHE A 142 13.93 6.69 8.58
N ASP A 143 13.45 7.58 7.72
CA ASP A 143 13.77 9.01 7.80
C ASP A 143 13.28 9.64 9.13
N PHE A 144 12.24 9.07 9.74
CA PHE A 144 11.67 9.55 11.00
C PHE A 144 12.13 8.78 12.24
N LEU A 145 12.85 7.66 12.07
CA LEU A 145 13.44 6.89 13.17
C LEU A 145 14.86 7.39 13.47
N ARG A 146 15.24 7.41 14.73
CA ARG A 146 16.62 7.63 15.17
C ARG A 146 17.41 6.33 15.07
N GLU A 147 18.74 6.40 15.11
CA GLU A 147 19.63 5.22 15.05
C GLU A 147 19.28 4.13 16.08
N THR A 148 18.82 4.52 17.28
CA THR A 148 18.41 3.59 18.33
C THR A 148 17.11 2.83 18.01
N GLU A 149 16.27 3.37 17.14
CA GLU A 149 14.96 2.83 16.77
C GLU A 149 15.02 2.13 15.40
N ALA A 150 15.88 2.61 14.49
CA ALA A 150 16.10 2.13 13.13
C ALA A 150 16.92 0.83 13.08
N THR A 151 16.46 -0.20 13.78
CA THR A 151 17.15 -1.49 13.86
C THR A 151 16.96 -2.34 12.58
N PRO A 152 17.85 -3.31 12.31
CA PRO A 152 17.68 -4.25 11.20
C PRO A 152 16.34 -5.01 11.27
N LYS A 153 15.96 -5.47 12.47
CA LYS A 153 14.67 -6.15 12.70
C LYS A 153 13.49 -5.24 12.36
N CYS A 154 13.53 -3.95 12.75
CA CYS A 154 12.52 -2.98 12.33
C CYS A 154 12.45 -2.87 10.80
N ALA A 155 13.58 -2.85 10.10
CA ALA A 155 13.58 -2.77 8.64
C ALA A 155 12.92 -4.01 8.02
N GLU A 156 13.27 -5.21 8.51
CA GLU A 156 12.71 -6.47 8.07
C GLU A 156 11.19 -6.54 8.29
N SER A 157 10.70 -6.16 9.47
CA SER A 157 9.27 -6.16 9.79
C SER A 157 8.49 -5.21 8.85
N TRP A 158 9.01 -4.01 8.60
CA TRP A 158 8.39 -3.05 7.68
C TRP A 158 8.42 -3.52 6.23
N ILE A 159 9.51 -4.16 5.79
CA ILE A 159 9.62 -4.74 4.45
C ILE A 159 8.58 -5.86 4.27
N GLU A 160 8.41 -6.71 5.27
CA GLU A 160 7.43 -7.80 5.24
C GLU A 160 5.99 -7.26 5.14
N LEU A 161 5.63 -6.30 5.99
CA LEU A 161 4.31 -5.64 5.92
C LEU A 161 4.09 -4.99 4.54
N MET A 162 5.06 -4.23 4.04
CA MET A 162 4.91 -3.54 2.75
C MET A 162 4.84 -4.52 1.58
N ARG A 163 5.56 -5.64 1.64
CA ARG A 163 5.47 -6.71 0.63
C ARG A 163 4.07 -7.30 0.61
N TYR A 164 3.51 -7.58 1.78
CA TYR A 164 2.15 -8.11 1.89
C TYR A 164 1.10 -7.14 1.34
N LEU A 165 1.12 -5.88 1.79
CA LEU A 165 0.14 -4.87 1.33
C LEU A 165 0.29 -4.60 -0.18
N GLY A 166 1.52 -4.51 -0.68
CA GLY A 166 1.79 -4.34 -2.11
C GLY A 166 1.25 -5.49 -2.96
N GLN A 167 1.42 -6.73 -2.50
CA GLN A 167 0.88 -7.91 -3.18
C GLN A 167 -0.65 -7.88 -3.20
N LYS A 168 -1.31 -7.62 -2.07
CA LYS A 168 -2.79 -7.55 -2.02
C LYS A 168 -3.37 -6.43 -2.90
N LEU A 169 -2.65 -5.32 -3.03
CA LEU A 169 -3.02 -4.23 -3.94
C LEU A 169 -2.97 -4.70 -5.41
N LEU A 170 -1.89 -5.39 -5.79
CA LEU A 170 -1.73 -5.96 -7.13
C LEU A 170 -2.78 -7.04 -7.42
N ASP A 171 -3.06 -7.93 -6.45
CA ASP A 171 -4.07 -8.97 -6.58
C ASP A 171 -5.46 -8.37 -6.90
N GLY A 172 -5.82 -7.28 -6.22
CA GLY A 172 -7.08 -6.57 -6.48
C GLY A 172 -7.11 -5.92 -7.86
N PHE A 173 -6.01 -5.32 -8.29
CA PHE A 173 -5.88 -4.73 -9.62
C PHE A 173 -6.02 -5.79 -10.73
N ASP A 174 -5.30 -6.90 -10.60
CA ASP A 174 -5.33 -8.01 -11.57
C ASP A 174 -6.70 -8.69 -11.61
N PHE A 175 -7.37 -8.83 -10.46
CA PHE A 175 -8.73 -9.33 -10.41
C PHE A 175 -9.71 -8.46 -11.20
N ALA A 176 -9.64 -7.13 -11.02
CA ALA A 176 -10.49 -6.19 -11.78
C ALA A 176 -10.20 -6.27 -13.29
N LYS A 177 -8.93 -6.35 -13.67
CA LYS A 177 -8.50 -6.51 -15.07
C LYS A 177 -9.06 -7.79 -15.69
N LEU A 178 -8.88 -8.94 -15.05
CA LEU A 178 -9.34 -10.22 -15.55
C LEU A 178 -10.88 -10.31 -15.63
N THR A 179 -11.57 -9.67 -14.67
CA THR A 179 -13.03 -9.56 -14.69
C THR A 179 -13.52 -8.73 -15.86
N ALA A 180 -12.91 -7.57 -16.12
CA ALA A 180 -13.24 -6.70 -17.25
C ALA A 180 -12.95 -7.36 -18.61
N GLU A 181 -11.86 -8.12 -18.70
CA GLU A 181 -11.49 -8.91 -19.88
C GLU A 181 -12.34 -10.19 -20.06
N ARG A 182 -13.32 -10.45 -19.18
CA ARG A 182 -14.17 -11.66 -19.14
C ARG A 182 -13.38 -12.98 -19.03
N LYS A 183 -12.15 -12.92 -18.52
CA LYS A 183 -11.29 -14.10 -18.30
C LYS A 183 -11.61 -14.83 -17.00
N ILE A 184 -12.46 -14.23 -16.15
CA ILE A 184 -13.06 -14.85 -14.97
C ILE A 184 -14.58 -14.92 -15.18
N SER A 185 -15.15 -16.12 -15.14
CA SER A 185 -16.60 -16.31 -15.00
C SER A 185 -16.89 -16.83 -13.58
N ILE A 186 -17.72 -16.10 -12.85
CA ILE A 186 -18.15 -16.49 -11.50
C ILE A 186 -19.50 -17.21 -11.65
N ASN A 187 -19.49 -18.54 -11.66
CA ASN A 187 -20.71 -19.31 -11.53
C ASN A 187 -21.19 -19.22 -10.07
N ARG A 188 -22.31 -18.54 -9.83
CA ARG A 188 -22.88 -18.37 -8.47
C ARG A 188 -23.51 -19.65 -7.90
N ASN A 189 -23.62 -20.71 -8.70
CA ASN A 189 -24.23 -21.98 -8.29
C ASN A 189 -23.20 -23.05 -7.88
N ASP A 190 -21.89 -22.80 -8.09
CA ASP A 190 -20.82 -23.70 -7.68
C ASP A 190 -19.77 -22.90 -6.92
N HIS A 191 -19.31 -23.42 -5.78
CA HIS A 191 -18.24 -22.83 -4.97
C HIS A 191 -16.83 -22.93 -5.63
N HIS A 192 -16.78 -23.00 -6.97
CA HIS A 192 -15.58 -23.14 -7.76
C HIS A 192 -15.49 -21.99 -8.78
N LEU A 193 -14.42 -21.20 -8.66
CA LEU A 193 -14.02 -20.20 -9.66
C LEU A 193 -13.31 -20.90 -10.82
N PHE A 194 -13.79 -20.67 -12.04
CA PHE A 194 -13.15 -21.18 -13.26
C PHE A 194 -12.47 -20.02 -14.00
N LEU A 195 -11.16 -20.16 -14.26
CA LEU A 195 -10.42 -19.30 -15.18
C LEU A 195 -10.58 -19.85 -16.60
N MET A 196 -11.07 -19.02 -17.53
CA MET A 196 -11.01 -19.36 -18.95
C MET A 196 -9.67 -18.86 -19.52
N LEU A 197 -8.84 -19.80 -19.95
CA LEU A 197 -7.59 -19.55 -20.69
C LEU A 197 -7.86 -19.60 -22.19
#